data_AF-A0AAV8YXY3-F1
#
_entry.id   AF-A0AAV8YXY3-F1
#
_cell.length_a   1.000
_cell.length_b   1.000
_cell.length_c   1.000
_cell.angle_alpha   90.00
_cell.angle_beta   90.00
_cell.angle_gamma   90.00
#
_symmetry.space_group_name_H-M   'P 1'
#
loop_
_entity.id
_entity.type
_entity.pdbx_description
1 polymer ?
#
loop_
_entity_poly.entity_id
_entity_poly.type
_entity_poly.pdbx_seq_one_letter_code
_entity_poly.pdbx_strand_id
1 'polypeptide(L)'
;MFYVICVQRQSKIGLTDKEIGDIKDYATRAIQGDEGANKYITDMYKERLDSAYTTGYAEDLYDIMMNVRTYIGTQGLEYIPIWNHMLENPTENSTPYNDVISYSTLFGFQTVGMIKEALPEELSQPLTPKLIDGKRNKLAHLDVYFWRRDEESPTKIGGMKIVFENGDTYTIGTVSELVQEIDFDEALLIELEVYSDGAVDCLVFHFSDGRTITCGIEDSGNDFHLAFELEGHHIVSLYMDFEVVEFGDKISNVSVAYQLINDHLLYHQ
;
A
#
# COMPACT_ATOMS: atom_id res chain seq x y z
N MET A 1 18.04 3.94 16.90
CA MET A 1 19.27 3.11 16.85
C MET A 1 20.30 3.61 17.88
N PHE A 2 20.94 2.74 18.67
CA PHE A 2 21.89 3.15 19.72
C PHE A 2 23.17 3.83 19.19
N TYR A 3 23.63 3.49 17.97
CA TYR A 3 24.76 4.16 17.31
C TYR A 3 24.59 5.69 17.22
N VAL A 4 23.42 6.15 16.75
CA VAL A 4 23.08 7.58 16.65
C VAL A 4 23.24 8.28 17.98
N ILE A 5 22.78 7.64 19.07
CA ILE A 5 22.91 8.19 20.43
C ILE A 5 24.38 8.33 20.82
N CYS A 6 25.21 7.32 20.52
CA CYS A 6 26.65 7.36 20.80
C CYS A 6 27.34 8.52 20.08
N VAL A 7 26.99 8.78 18.81
CA VAL A 7 27.52 9.91 18.04
C VAL A 7 27.02 11.24 18.62
N GLN A 8 25.70 11.42 18.75
CA GLN A 8 25.09 12.68 19.18
C GLN A 8 25.45 13.06 20.62
N ARG A 9 25.72 12.08 21.48
CA ARG A 9 26.02 12.27 22.91
C ARG A 9 27.44 11.85 23.27
N GLN A 10 28.35 11.75 22.30
CA GLN A 10 29.73 11.30 22.48
C GLN A 10 30.39 11.93 23.73
N SER A 11 30.39 13.26 23.82
CA SER A 11 31.02 14.00 24.92
C SER A 11 30.35 13.79 26.28
N LYS A 12 29.03 13.56 26.30
CA LYS A 12 28.25 13.30 27.52
C LYS A 12 28.46 11.88 28.03
N ILE A 13 28.64 10.92 27.13
CA ILE A 13 28.91 9.52 27.44
C ILE A 13 30.39 9.33 27.81
N GLY A 14 31.28 10.19 27.30
CA GLY A 14 32.72 10.11 27.51
C GLY A 14 33.44 9.20 26.50
N LEU A 15 32.87 9.06 25.29
CA LEU A 15 33.44 8.24 24.22
C LEU A 15 34.53 9.01 23.45
N THR A 16 35.63 8.33 23.16
CA THR A 16 36.70 8.80 22.29
C THR A 16 36.33 8.65 20.81
N ASP A 17 37.00 9.40 19.93
CA ASP A 17 36.78 9.31 18.48
C ASP A 17 37.06 7.89 17.94
N LYS A 18 38.04 7.21 18.53
CA LYS A 18 38.35 5.82 18.18
C LYS A 18 37.18 4.89 18.50
N GLU A 19 36.60 5.00 19.70
CA GLU A 19 35.45 4.18 20.09
C GLU A 19 34.23 4.45 19.23
N ILE A 20 34.00 5.72 18.84
CA ILE A 20 32.96 6.06 17.86
C ILE A 20 33.23 5.41 16.50
N GLY A 21 34.48 5.41 16.04
CA GLY A 21 34.90 4.70 14.84
C GLY A 21 34.61 3.21 14.90
N ASP A 22 35.00 2.55 15.99
CA ASP A 22 34.77 1.11 16.19
C ASP A 22 33.26 0.78 16.23
N ILE A 23 32.43 1.62 16.88
CA ILE A 23 30.96 1.46 16.92
C ILE A 23 30.37 1.66 15.52
N LYS A 24 30.84 2.67 14.76
CA LYS A 24 30.39 2.91 13.38
C LYS A 24 30.68 1.70 12.50
N ASP A 25 31.92 1.20 12.53
CA ASP A 25 32.33 0.04 11.73
C ASP A 25 31.50 -1.21 12.07
N TYR A 26 31.22 -1.43 13.36
CA TYR A 26 30.34 -2.51 13.79
C TYR A 26 28.91 -2.33 13.24
N ALA A 27 28.33 -1.14 13.38
CA ALA A 27 26.96 -0.86 12.93
C ALA A 27 26.84 -0.96 11.41
N THR A 28 27.82 -0.45 10.66
CA THR A 28 27.90 -0.56 9.21
C THR A 28 27.98 -2.03 8.78
N ARG A 29 28.84 -2.86 9.39
CA ARG A 29 28.87 -4.30 9.06
C ARG A 29 27.56 -5.02 9.40
N ALA A 30 26.95 -4.70 10.54
CA ALA A 30 25.72 -5.33 10.97
C ALA A 30 24.51 -5.01 10.06
N ILE A 31 24.47 -3.82 9.46
CA ILE A 31 23.34 -3.38 8.63
C ILE A 31 23.64 -3.55 7.14
N GLN A 32 24.79 -3.04 6.69
CA GLN A 32 25.17 -2.92 5.27
C GLN A 32 26.23 -3.93 4.82
N GLY A 33 26.74 -4.79 5.71
CA GLY A 33 27.73 -5.82 5.35
C GLY A 33 27.16 -6.95 4.50
N ASP A 34 28.05 -7.79 3.96
CA ASP A 34 27.68 -8.94 3.11
C ASP A 34 26.82 -10.01 3.82
N GLU A 35 26.82 -10.02 5.15
CA GLU A 35 25.93 -10.82 6.00
C GLU A 35 25.04 -9.93 6.89
N GLY A 36 24.90 -8.65 6.51
CA GLY A 36 24.17 -7.65 7.26
C GLY A 36 22.65 -7.75 7.08
N ALA A 37 21.93 -7.02 7.93
CA ALA A 37 20.47 -7.00 7.97
C ALA A 37 19.83 -6.67 6.62
N ASN A 38 20.36 -5.69 5.87
CA ASN A 38 19.79 -5.29 4.57
C ASN A 38 19.78 -6.45 3.59
N LYS A 39 20.90 -7.19 3.50
CA LYS A 39 21.01 -8.33 2.60
C LYS A 39 20.10 -9.47 3.04
N TYR A 40 20.12 -9.80 4.34
CA TYR A 40 19.28 -10.85 4.90
C TYR A 40 17.79 -10.62 4.62
N ILE A 41 17.29 -9.41 4.87
CA ILE A 41 15.87 -9.06 4.65
C ILE A 41 15.54 -9.14 3.15
N THR A 42 16.41 -8.62 2.28
CA THR A 42 16.20 -8.64 0.83
C THR A 42 16.20 -10.06 0.26
N ASP A 43 17.12 -10.90 0.70
CA ASP A 43 17.19 -12.30 0.29
C ASP A 43 15.96 -13.08 0.79
N MET A 44 15.57 -12.87 2.05
CA MET A 44 14.36 -13.48 2.63
C MET A 44 13.10 -13.05 1.86
N TYR A 45 12.99 -11.78 1.46
CA TYR A 45 11.88 -11.30 0.64
C TYR A 45 11.75 -12.11 -0.66
N LYS A 46 12.86 -12.23 -1.40
CA LYS A 46 12.89 -12.95 -2.68
C LYS A 46 12.58 -14.43 -2.51
N GLU A 47 13.25 -15.09 -1.57
CA GLU A 47 13.04 -16.52 -1.28
C GLU A 47 11.58 -16.81 -0.92
N ARG A 48 10.97 -15.97 -0.07
CA ARG A 48 9.58 -16.16 0.38
C ARG A 48 8.59 -15.87 -0.74
N LEU A 49 8.86 -14.90 -1.60
CA LEU A 49 8.01 -14.59 -2.74
C LEU A 49 8.05 -15.72 -3.77
N ASP A 50 9.24 -16.25 -4.08
CA ASP A 50 9.40 -17.42 -4.95
C ASP A 50 8.71 -18.66 -4.36
N SER A 51 8.84 -18.87 -3.05
CA SER A 51 8.14 -19.96 -2.35
C SER A 51 6.62 -19.79 -2.42
N ALA A 52 6.11 -18.57 -2.24
CA ALA A 52 4.69 -18.28 -2.36
C ALA A 52 4.15 -18.62 -3.76
N TYR A 53 4.85 -18.17 -4.81
CA TYR A 53 4.48 -18.46 -6.19
C TYR A 53 4.51 -19.96 -6.52
N THR A 54 5.53 -20.68 -6.04
CA THR A 54 5.73 -22.09 -6.38
C THR A 54 4.83 -23.06 -5.62
N THR A 55 4.34 -22.66 -4.44
CA THR A 55 3.57 -23.53 -3.55
C THR A 55 2.12 -23.11 -3.37
N GLY A 56 1.77 -21.87 -3.76
CA GLY A 56 0.42 -21.34 -3.66
C GLY A 56 -0.55 -22.01 -4.64
N TYR A 57 -1.79 -22.23 -4.17
CA TYR A 57 -2.87 -22.67 -5.04
C TYR A 57 -3.38 -21.50 -5.87
N ALA A 58 -3.88 -21.80 -7.07
CA ALA A 58 -4.32 -20.77 -8.00
C ALA A 58 -5.43 -19.91 -7.41
N GLU A 59 -6.36 -20.48 -6.64
CA GLU A 59 -7.50 -19.79 -6.00
C GLU A 59 -7.12 -18.76 -4.93
N ASP A 60 -5.95 -18.88 -4.30
CA ASP A 60 -5.50 -18.03 -3.19
C ASP A 60 -4.20 -17.26 -3.52
N LEU A 61 -3.72 -17.35 -4.77
CA LEU A 61 -2.39 -16.92 -5.15
C LEU A 61 -2.15 -15.42 -4.92
N TYR A 62 -3.14 -14.57 -5.18
CA TYR A 62 -3.07 -13.13 -4.88
C TYR A 62 -2.78 -12.90 -3.41
N ASP A 63 -3.61 -13.47 -2.52
CA ASP A 63 -3.48 -13.26 -1.08
C ASP A 63 -2.17 -13.83 -0.54
N ILE A 64 -1.75 -15.01 -1.00
CA ILE A 64 -0.48 -15.62 -0.59
C ILE A 64 0.70 -14.71 -0.99
N MET A 65 0.70 -14.21 -2.22
CA MET A 65 1.76 -13.32 -2.73
C MET A 65 1.76 -11.99 -1.98
N MET A 66 0.60 -11.33 -1.86
CA MET A 66 0.49 -10.04 -1.19
C MET A 66 0.81 -10.11 0.30
N ASN A 67 0.41 -11.19 0.99
CA ASN A 67 0.77 -11.40 2.40
C ASN A 67 2.28 -11.45 2.61
N VAL A 68 3.02 -12.15 1.75
CA VAL A 68 4.50 -12.17 1.82
C VAL A 68 5.06 -10.77 1.60
N ARG A 69 4.58 -10.08 0.55
CA ARG A 69 5.06 -8.73 0.22
C ARG A 69 4.83 -7.74 1.37
N THR A 70 3.64 -7.76 1.95
CA THR A 70 3.22 -6.86 3.04
C THR A 70 3.93 -7.19 4.35
N TYR A 71 3.99 -8.47 4.73
CA TYR A 71 4.61 -8.86 5.99
C TYR A 71 6.11 -8.50 6.00
N ILE A 72 6.84 -8.84 4.94
CA ILE A 72 8.28 -8.53 4.86
C ILE A 72 8.50 -7.04 4.54
N GLY A 73 7.57 -6.41 3.80
CA GLY A 73 7.55 -4.96 3.56
C GLY A 73 7.54 -4.16 4.86
N THR A 74 6.49 -4.35 5.65
CA THR A 74 6.25 -3.63 6.91
C THR A 74 7.19 -4.03 8.04
N GLN A 75 7.61 -5.30 8.11
CA GLN A 75 8.46 -5.81 9.20
C GLN A 75 9.95 -5.83 8.86
N GLY A 76 10.33 -5.39 7.67
CA GLY A 76 11.71 -5.51 7.19
C GLY A 76 12.11 -4.39 6.25
N LEU A 77 11.55 -4.36 5.04
CA LEU A 77 12.00 -3.46 3.98
C LEU A 77 11.86 -1.99 4.37
N GLU A 78 10.81 -1.61 5.07
CA GLU A 78 10.59 -0.23 5.53
C GLU A 78 11.68 0.28 6.49
N TYR A 79 12.34 -0.62 7.22
CA TYR A 79 13.41 -0.25 8.13
C TYR A 79 14.75 0.00 7.44
N ILE A 80 14.97 -0.57 6.25
CA ILE A 80 16.22 -0.43 5.49
C ILE A 80 16.56 1.04 5.20
N PRO A 81 15.68 1.86 4.57
CA PRO A 81 16.00 3.26 4.30
C PRO A 81 16.25 4.05 5.60
N ILE A 82 15.49 3.74 6.66
CA ILE A 82 15.64 4.39 7.98
C ILE A 82 17.02 4.09 8.58
N TRP A 83 17.42 2.82 8.63
CA TRP A 83 18.71 2.40 9.18
C TRP A 83 19.88 2.94 8.37
N ASN A 84 19.79 2.90 7.05
CA ASN A 84 20.82 3.47 6.17
C ASN A 84 20.96 4.99 6.40
N HIS A 85 19.84 5.72 6.43
CA HIS A 85 19.88 7.16 6.68
C HIS A 85 20.49 7.50 8.05
N MET A 86 20.13 6.76 9.10
CA MET A 86 20.69 6.98 10.44
C MET A 86 22.20 6.64 10.52
N LEU A 87 22.69 5.69 9.73
CA LEU A 87 24.12 5.36 9.65
C LEU A 87 24.93 6.42 8.91
N GLU A 88 24.37 6.92 7.80
CA GLU A 88 25.01 7.88 6.91
C GLU A 88 24.97 9.29 7.48
N ASN A 89 23.88 9.63 8.19
CA ASN A 89 23.60 10.97 8.70
C ASN A 89 23.28 10.96 10.20
N PRO A 90 24.19 10.47 11.08
CA PRO A 90 23.90 10.23 12.50
C PRO A 90 23.63 11.50 13.32
N THR A 91 23.85 12.68 12.76
CA THR A 91 23.58 13.98 13.39
C THR A 91 22.33 14.66 12.84
N GLU A 92 21.76 14.16 11.74
CA GLU A 92 20.54 14.71 11.15
C GLU A 92 19.32 14.16 11.89
N ASN A 93 18.31 15.02 12.05
CA ASN A 93 17.03 14.66 12.67
C ASN A 93 15.90 14.55 11.62
N SER A 94 16.26 14.34 10.36
CA SER A 94 15.31 14.05 9.28
C SER A 94 14.94 12.58 9.23
N THR A 95 13.75 12.30 8.69
CA THR A 95 13.36 10.95 8.29
C THR A 95 13.54 10.82 6.78
N PRO A 96 14.18 9.74 6.29
CA PRO A 96 14.28 9.51 4.87
C PRO A 96 12.89 9.23 4.29
N TYR A 97 12.69 9.56 3.02
CA TYR A 97 11.51 9.12 2.29
C TYR A 97 11.51 7.60 2.20
N ASN A 98 10.43 6.96 2.66
CA ASN A 98 10.25 5.52 2.55
C ASN A 98 9.35 5.21 1.35
N ASP A 99 9.89 4.50 0.35
CA ASP A 99 9.24 4.20 -0.91
C ASP A 99 8.66 2.77 -0.97
N VAL A 100 8.74 2.01 0.12
CA VAL A 100 8.19 0.66 0.20
C VAL A 100 6.67 0.71 0.09
N ILE A 101 6.12 -0.18 -0.73
CA ILE A 101 4.69 -0.38 -0.90
C ILE A 101 4.31 -1.73 -0.30
N SER A 102 3.28 -1.71 0.54
CA SER A 102 2.64 -2.86 1.16
C SER A 102 1.23 -3.01 0.55
N TYR A 103 0.58 -4.16 0.71
CA TYR A 103 -0.67 -4.49 0.03
C TYR A 103 -1.69 -5.14 0.97
N SER A 104 -2.97 -4.93 0.72
CA SER A 104 -4.02 -5.70 1.39
C SER A 104 -4.15 -7.10 0.78
N THR A 105 -4.72 -8.03 1.56
CA THR A 105 -5.44 -9.15 0.95
C THR A 105 -6.64 -8.62 0.17
N LEU A 106 -7.18 -9.45 -0.73
CA LEU A 106 -8.37 -9.09 -1.47
C LEU A 106 -9.62 -9.15 -0.58
N PHE A 107 -10.58 -8.28 -0.85
CA PHE A 107 -11.97 -8.44 -0.44
C PHE A 107 -12.78 -8.92 -1.64
N GLY A 108 -13.68 -9.89 -1.44
CA GLY A 108 -14.47 -10.50 -2.51
C GLY A 108 -13.84 -11.77 -3.08
N PHE A 109 -13.97 -11.98 -4.39
CA PHE A 109 -13.45 -13.19 -5.06
C PHE A 109 -12.21 -12.91 -5.87
N GLN A 110 -11.23 -13.82 -5.81
CA GLN A 110 -10.05 -13.71 -6.66
C GLN A 110 -10.40 -13.95 -8.13
N THR A 111 -9.82 -13.14 -9.01
CA THR A 111 -9.99 -13.22 -10.47
C THR A 111 -8.65 -13.40 -11.18
N VAL A 112 -8.68 -13.77 -12.45
CA VAL A 112 -7.48 -13.83 -13.29
C VAL A 112 -6.79 -12.47 -13.40
N GLY A 113 -7.53 -11.35 -13.40
CA GLY A 113 -6.94 -10.02 -13.38
C GLY A 113 -6.22 -9.73 -12.06
N MET A 114 -6.81 -10.08 -10.92
CA MET A 114 -6.13 -10.01 -9.62
C MET A 114 -4.84 -10.83 -9.61
N ILE A 115 -4.87 -12.09 -10.08
CA ILE A 115 -3.67 -12.92 -10.18
C ILE A 115 -2.60 -12.22 -11.04
N LYS A 116 -2.97 -11.71 -12.23
CA LYS A 116 -2.03 -11.02 -13.12
C LYS A 116 -1.40 -9.79 -12.47
N GLU A 117 -2.13 -9.09 -11.61
CA GLU A 117 -1.62 -7.95 -10.85
C GLU A 117 -0.60 -8.38 -9.79
N ALA A 118 -0.73 -9.58 -9.19
CA ALA A 118 0.16 -10.06 -8.13
C ALA A 118 1.46 -10.73 -8.61
N LEU A 119 1.44 -11.30 -9.82
CA LEU A 119 2.49 -12.18 -10.34
C LEU A 119 3.83 -11.52 -10.69
N PRO A 120 3.91 -10.30 -11.25
CA PRO A 120 5.18 -9.71 -11.66
C PRO A 120 6.17 -9.62 -10.49
N GLU A 121 7.46 -9.83 -10.73
CA GLU A 121 8.49 -9.63 -9.68
C GLU A 121 8.44 -8.18 -9.16
N GLU A 122 8.41 -7.24 -10.11
CA GLU A 122 8.19 -5.83 -9.90
C GLU A 122 6.76 -5.46 -10.30
N LEU A 123 5.95 -5.05 -9.32
CA LEU A 123 4.57 -4.63 -9.54
C LEU A 123 4.52 -3.22 -10.14
N SER A 124 3.50 -2.97 -10.97
CA SER A 124 3.30 -1.70 -11.67
C SER A 124 1.99 -1.02 -11.26
N GLN A 125 1.76 0.17 -11.81
CA GLN A 125 0.46 0.82 -11.73
C GLN A 125 -0.61 -0.05 -12.45
N PRO A 126 -1.87 -0.03 -11.97
CA PRO A 126 -2.38 0.94 -11.02
C PRO A 126 -2.12 0.58 -9.56
N LEU A 127 -2.02 -0.68 -9.15
CA LEU A 127 -1.93 -1.02 -7.72
C LEU A 127 -0.64 -0.50 -7.07
N THR A 128 0.48 -0.52 -7.79
CA THR A 128 1.77 -0.03 -7.29
C THR A 128 2.16 1.28 -7.99
N PRO A 129 2.03 2.45 -7.32
CA PRO A 129 2.41 3.72 -7.92
C PRO A 129 3.88 3.75 -8.33
N LYS A 130 4.17 4.27 -9.52
CA LYS A 130 5.55 4.31 -10.04
C LYS A 130 6.38 5.35 -9.27
N LEU A 131 7.70 5.21 -9.33
CA LEU A 131 8.61 6.25 -8.85
C LEU A 131 8.81 7.32 -9.91
N ILE A 132 8.61 8.58 -9.54
CA ILE A 132 8.90 9.79 -10.30
C ILE A 132 9.81 10.65 -9.43
N ASP A 133 11.01 10.94 -9.90
CA ASP A 133 12.00 11.76 -9.19
C ASP A 133 12.27 11.30 -7.74
N GLY A 134 12.27 9.98 -7.52
CA GLY A 134 12.53 9.36 -6.22
C GLY A 134 11.32 9.33 -5.27
N LYS A 135 10.12 9.73 -5.71
CA LYS A 135 8.88 9.66 -4.93
C LYS A 135 7.80 8.88 -5.67
N ARG A 136 6.86 8.31 -4.92
CA ARG A 136 5.73 7.56 -5.47
C ARG A 136 4.74 8.55 -6.07
N ASN A 137 4.30 8.26 -7.29
CA ASN A 137 3.30 9.02 -8.02
C ASN A 137 2.00 9.05 -7.21
N LYS A 138 1.57 10.22 -6.73
CA LYS A 138 0.42 10.29 -5.83
C LYS A 138 -0.91 10.06 -6.55
N LEU A 139 -1.83 9.38 -5.87
CA LEU A 139 -3.23 9.36 -6.27
C LEU A 139 -3.82 10.77 -6.11
N ALA A 140 -4.43 11.31 -7.17
CA ALA A 140 -4.95 12.67 -7.19
C ALA A 140 -6.47 12.70 -7.30
N HIS A 141 -7.05 11.78 -8.07
CA HIS A 141 -8.47 11.81 -8.38
C HIS A 141 -9.01 10.41 -8.73
N LEU A 142 -10.26 10.16 -8.38
CA LEU A 142 -11.01 8.96 -8.77
C LEU A 142 -12.33 9.34 -9.46
N ASP A 143 -12.64 8.69 -10.58
CA ASP A 143 -14.01 8.61 -11.10
C ASP A 143 -14.59 7.25 -10.70
N VAL A 144 -15.63 7.21 -9.89
CA VAL A 144 -16.33 5.97 -9.52
C VAL A 144 -17.55 5.80 -10.42
N TYR A 145 -17.56 4.75 -11.24
CA TYR A 145 -18.66 4.46 -12.17
C TYR A 145 -19.65 3.50 -11.54
N PHE A 146 -20.93 3.83 -11.67
CA PHE A 146 -22.02 3.05 -11.12
C PHE A 146 -22.64 2.14 -12.19
N TRP A 147 -23.01 0.94 -11.77
CA TRP A 147 -23.76 -0.01 -12.58
C TRP A 147 -25.19 -0.15 -12.04
N ARG A 148 -26.14 -0.23 -12.98
CA ARG A 148 -27.54 -0.51 -12.68
C ARG A 148 -28.18 -1.28 -13.83
N ARG A 149 -28.95 -2.33 -13.52
CA ARG A 149 -29.68 -3.10 -14.55
C ARG A 149 -30.86 -2.32 -15.12
N ASP A 150 -31.63 -1.67 -14.25
CA ASP A 150 -32.85 -0.92 -14.54
C ASP A 150 -33.14 0.10 -13.41
N GLU A 151 -34.14 0.96 -13.58
CA GLU A 151 -34.48 2.02 -12.61
C GLU A 151 -35.02 1.53 -11.25
N GLU A 152 -35.25 0.23 -11.08
CA GLU A 152 -35.75 -0.37 -9.83
C GLU A 152 -34.67 -1.16 -9.09
N SER A 153 -33.63 -1.63 -9.80
CA SER A 153 -32.53 -2.41 -9.22
C SER A 153 -31.64 -1.57 -8.30
N PRO A 154 -31.03 -2.15 -7.26
CA PRO A 154 -30.01 -1.46 -6.47
C PRO A 154 -28.81 -1.07 -7.34
N THR A 155 -28.23 0.09 -7.03
CA THR A 155 -27.00 0.57 -7.70
C THR A 155 -25.81 -0.18 -7.12
N LYS A 156 -24.88 -0.58 -7.99
CA LYS A 156 -23.64 -1.28 -7.64
C LYS A 156 -22.44 -0.51 -8.21
N ILE A 157 -21.23 -0.83 -7.78
CA ILE A 157 -20.01 -0.29 -8.38
C ILE A 157 -19.70 -1.06 -9.67
N GLY A 158 -19.66 -0.34 -10.79
CA GLY A 158 -19.38 -0.89 -12.11
C GLY A 158 -17.90 -0.81 -12.47
N GLY A 159 -17.21 0.24 -12.05
CA GLY A 159 -15.81 0.45 -12.34
C GLY A 159 -15.25 1.70 -11.70
N MET A 160 -13.99 1.98 -11.99
CA MET A 160 -13.31 3.17 -11.52
C MET A 160 -12.25 3.63 -12.51
N LYS A 161 -12.06 4.94 -12.63
CA LYS A 161 -10.88 5.54 -13.24
C LYS A 161 -10.01 6.15 -12.16
N ILE A 162 -8.76 5.71 -12.11
CA ILE A 162 -7.71 6.16 -11.20
C ILE A 162 -6.88 7.18 -11.95
N VAL A 163 -6.67 8.36 -11.36
CA VAL A 163 -5.87 9.45 -11.93
C VAL A 163 -4.76 9.82 -10.96
N PHE A 164 -3.52 9.72 -11.43
CA PHE A 164 -2.35 10.10 -10.66
C PHE A 164 -1.93 11.55 -10.93
N GLU A 165 -1.17 12.15 -10.01
CA GLU A 165 -0.71 13.55 -10.09
C GLU A 165 0.07 13.87 -11.37
N ASN A 166 0.77 12.88 -11.94
CA ASN A 166 1.52 13.04 -13.17
C ASN A 166 0.65 12.99 -14.44
N GLY A 167 -0.67 12.81 -14.31
CA GLY A 167 -1.62 12.68 -15.39
C GLY A 167 -1.78 11.26 -15.95
N ASP A 168 -1.10 10.25 -15.41
CA ASP A 168 -1.38 8.86 -15.77
C ASP A 168 -2.79 8.47 -15.32
N THR A 169 -3.50 7.73 -16.16
CA THR A 169 -4.87 7.29 -15.87
C THR A 169 -5.04 5.80 -16.13
N TYR A 170 -5.78 5.12 -15.27
CA TYR A 170 -6.11 3.71 -15.40
C TYR A 170 -7.61 3.54 -15.21
N THR A 171 -8.27 2.92 -16.19
CA THR A 171 -9.70 2.60 -16.09
C THR A 171 -9.86 1.11 -15.86
N ILE A 172 -10.61 0.79 -14.81
CA ILE A 172 -10.85 -0.56 -14.31
C ILE A 172 -12.37 -0.77 -14.28
N GLY A 173 -12.84 -1.96 -14.68
CA GLY A 173 -14.27 -2.24 -14.72
C GLY A 173 -15.01 -1.54 -15.87
N THR A 174 -16.30 -1.35 -15.68
CA THR A 174 -17.19 -0.77 -16.68
C THR A 174 -17.42 0.72 -16.44
N VAL A 175 -17.24 1.50 -17.50
CA VAL A 175 -17.51 2.95 -17.53
C VAL A 175 -18.99 3.18 -17.82
N SER A 176 -19.61 4.09 -17.09
CA SER A 176 -21.00 4.50 -17.31
C SER A 176 -21.15 6.03 -17.22
N GLU A 177 -22.30 6.54 -17.64
CA GLU A 177 -22.63 7.97 -17.50
C GLU A 177 -22.96 8.36 -16.05
N LEU A 178 -23.29 7.38 -15.20
CA LEU A 178 -23.52 7.60 -13.78
C LEU A 178 -22.19 7.47 -13.06
N VAL A 179 -21.60 8.62 -12.73
CA VAL A 179 -20.27 8.74 -12.14
C VAL A 179 -20.31 9.64 -10.92
N GLN A 180 -19.49 9.31 -9.91
CA GLN A 180 -19.15 10.22 -8.83
C GLN A 180 -17.65 10.46 -8.84
N GLU A 181 -17.29 11.73 -8.85
CA GLU A 181 -15.91 12.20 -8.87
C GLU A 181 -15.41 12.45 -7.45
N ILE A 182 -14.15 12.08 -7.19
CA ILE A 182 -13.48 12.25 -5.90
C ILE A 182 -12.13 12.93 -6.15
N ASP A 183 -12.02 14.19 -5.75
CA ASP A 183 -10.74 14.91 -5.72
C ASP A 183 -10.07 14.74 -4.35
N PHE A 184 -8.80 14.36 -4.36
CA PHE A 184 -8.05 14.14 -3.15
C PHE A 184 -7.63 15.47 -2.51
N ASP A 185 -7.55 16.59 -3.24
CA ASP A 185 -7.17 17.91 -2.71
C ASP A 185 -5.91 17.84 -1.81
N GLU A 186 -4.89 17.07 -2.23
CA GLU A 186 -3.66 16.78 -1.48
C GLU A 186 -3.82 15.93 -0.19
N ALA A 187 -5.05 15.58 0.21
CA ALA A 187 -5.31 14.72 1.36
C ALA A 187 -4.92 13.26 1.09
N LEU A 188 -4.54 12.56 2.16
CA LEU A 188 -4.22 11.13 2.11
C LEU A 188 -5.49 10.32 2.36
N LEU A 189 -5.71 9.26 1.59
CA LEU A 189 -6.74 8.27 1.89
C LEU A 189 -6.23 7.37 3.01
N ILE A 190 -6.82 7.46 4.21
CA ILE A 190 -6.36 6.73 5.40
C ILE A 190 -7.07 5.39 5.58
N GLU A 191 -8.32 5.30 5.12
CA GLU A 191 -9.14 4.10 5.22
C GLU A 191 -10.13 4.02 4.05
N LEU A 192 -10.40 2.81 3.59
CA LEU A 192 -11.46 2.50 2.62
C LEU A 192 -12.36 1.41 3.19
N GLU A 193 -13.61 1.73 3.48
CA GLU A 193 -14.62 0.73 3.80
C GLU A 193 -15.29 0.23 2.51
N VAL A 194 -15.50 -1.07 2.41
CA VAL A 194 -16.15 -1.72 1.27
C VAL A 194 -17.29 -2.59 1.75
N TYR A 195 -18.46 -2.43 1.14
CA TYR A 195 -19.66 -3.23 1.39
C TYR A 195 -20.01 -4.04 0.14
N SER A 196 -20.29 -5.35 0.29
CA SER A 196 -20.55 -6.24 -0.85
C SER A 196 -21.30 -7.51 -0.46
N ASP A 197 -22.48 -7.76 -1.02
CA ASP A 197 -23.11 -9.09 -1.06
C ASP A 197 -22.89 -9.71 -2.45
N GLY A 198 -21.63 -10.03 -2.73
CA GLY A 198 -21.15 -10.61 -3.99
C GLY A 198 -20.64 -9.58 -5.00
N ALA A 199 -21.41 -8.54 -5.30
CA ALA A 199 -20.93 -7.37 -6.04
C ALA A 199 -20.71 -6.21 -5.07
N VAL A 200 -19.75 -5.33 -5.36
CA VAL A 200 -19.47 -4.18 -4.52
C VAL A 200 -20.64 -3.18 -4.62
N ASP A 201 -21.19 -2.84 -3.47
CA ASP A 201 -22.38 -2.02 -3.31
C ASP A 201 -22.02 -0.57 -2.99
N CYS A 202 -21.05 -0.42 -2.09
CA CYS A 202 -20.68 0.85 -1.49
C CYS A 202 -19.18 0.88 -1.20
N LEU A 203 -18.58 2.04 -1.46
CA LEU A 203 -17.22 2.41 -1.07
C LEU A 203 -17.30 3.65 -0.18
N VAL A 204 -16.66 3.62 0.98
CA VAL A 204 -16.56 4.78 1.88
C VAL A 204 -15.09 5.15 2.03
N PHE A 205 -14.74 6.33 1.53
CA PHE A 205 -13.38 6.85 1.53
C PHE A 205 -13.20 7.81 2.71
N HIS A 206 -12.23 7.53 3.58
CA HIS A 206 -11.91 8.38 4.73
C HIS A 206 -10.56 9.05 4.50
N PHE A 207 -10.54 10.37 4.55
CA PHE A 207 -9.36 11.18 4.24
C PHE A 207 -8.71 11.76 5.50
N SER A 208 -7.41 12.03 5.41
CA SER A 208 -6.60 12.61 6.49
C SER A 208 -7.04 14.01 6.92
N ASP A 209 -7.82 14.72 6.09
CA ASP A 209 -8.40 16.03 6.39
C ASP A 209 -9.79 15.95 7.08
N GLY A 210 -10.25 14.74 7.39
CA GLY A 210 -11.53 14.48 8.03
C GLY A 210 -12.73 14.40 7.09
N ARG A 211 -12.53 14.53 5.76
CA ARG A 211 -13.59 14.25 4.80
C ARG A 211 -13.91 12.75 4.77
N THR A 212 -15.19 12.45 4.64
CA THR A 212 -15.70 11.11 4.32
C THR A 212 -16.55 11.23 3.06
N ILE A 213 -16.26 10.40 2.07
CA ILE A 213 -16.98 10.38 0.79
C ILE A 213 -17.52 8.98 0.57
N THR A 214 -18.84 8.88 0.44
CA THR A 214 -19.54 7.62 0.17
C THR A 214 -19.90 7.55 -1.31
N CYS A 215 -19.58 6.43 -1.97
CA CYS A 215 -19.96 6.12 -3.33
C CYS A 215 -20.79 4.83 -3.35
N GLY A 216 -22.05 4.93 -3.78
CA GLY A 216 -22.96 3.80 -3.84
C GLY A 216 -23.97 3.81 -2.70
N ILE A 217 -24.61 2.68 -2.45
CA ILE A 217 -25.61 2.53 -1.39
C ILE A 217 -25.32 1.23 -0.67
N GLU A 218 -25.25 1.29 0.66
CA GLU A 218 -25.19 0.10 1.49
C GLU A 218 -26.51 -0.69 1.35
N ASP A 219 -26.46 -1.81 0.66
CA ASP A 219 -27.60 -2.70 0.39
C ASP A 219 -27.36 -4.11 0.95
N SER A 220 -26.10 -4.48 1.17
CA SER A 220 -25.66 -5.78 1.69
C SER A 220 -25.85 -5.97 3.21
N GLY A 221 -26.16 -4.91 3.95
CA GLY A 221 -26.24 -4.93 5.41
C GLY A 221 -24.88 -5.11 6.11
N ASN A 222 -24.85 -4.91 7.43
CA ASN A 222 -23.61 -4.81 8.23
C ASN A 222 -22.70 -6.06 8.21
N ASP A 223 -23.21 -7.24 7.88
CA ASP A 223 -22.43 -8.49 7.97
C ASP A 223 -21.48 -8.72 6.78
N PHE A 224 -21.57 -7.89 5.73
CA PHE A 224 -20.79 -8.02 4.51
C PHE A 224 -19.96 -6.77 4.21
N HIS A 225 -19.07 -6.41 5.14
CA HIS A 225 -18.18 -5.27 5.01
C HIS A 225 -16.72 -5.60 5.39
N LEU A 226 -15.78 -4.83 4.87
CA LEU A 226 -14.37 -4.83 5.27
C LEU A 226 -13.85 -3.38 5.25
N ALA A 227 -13.10 -3.00 6.29
CA ALA A 227 -12.30 -1.78 6.30
C ALA A 227 -10.86 -2.10 5.92
N PHE A 228 -10.35 -1.44 4.89
CA PHE A 228 -8.95 -1.44 4.54
C PHE A 228 -8.24 -0.30 5.27
N GLU A 229 -7.44 -0.66 6.26
CA GLU A 229 -6.55 0.25 6.99
C GLU A 229 -5.26 -0.46 7.36
N LEU A 230 -4.17 0.30 7.46
CA LEU A 230 -2.89 -0.19 7.98
C LEU A 230 -2.29 0.90 8.86
N GLU A 231 -2.07 0.58 10.14
CA GLU A 231 -1.58 1.54 11.12
C GLU A 231 -0.33 2.26 10.60
N GLY A 232 -0.38 3.59 10.57
CA GLY A 232 0.74 4.40 10.10
C GLY A 232 0.92 4.58 8.62
N HIS A 233 0.03 3.98 7.85
CA HIS A 233 0.09 4.00 6.41
C HIS A 233 -1.12 4.74 5.86
N HIS A 234 -1.00 5.16 4.61
CA HIS A 234 -2.11 5.66 3.82
C HIS A 234 -2.24 4.79 2.58
N ILE A 235 -3.46 4.70 2.06
CA ILE A 235 -3.77 4.03 0.81
C ILE A 235 -3.27 4.91 -0.34
N VAL A 236 -2.35 4.37 -1.13
CA VAL A 236 -1.72 5.08 -2.27
C VAL A 236 -2.32 4.70 -3.62
N SER A 237 -3.02 3.57 -3.67
CA SER A 237 -3.77 3.13 -4.83
C SER A 237 -4.67 1.96 -4.46
N LEU A 238 -5.51 1.57 -5.41
CA LEU A 238 -6.42 0.44 -5.31
C LEU A 238 -6.47 -0.30 -6.65
N TYR A 239 -6.86 -1.57 -6.58
CA TYR A 239 -7.16 -2.38 -7.74
C TYR A 239 -8.49 -3.08 -7.52
N MET A 240 -9.25 -3.19 -8.59
CA MET A 240 -10.53 -3.87 -8.60
C MET A 240 -10.61 -4.71 -9.85
N ASP A 241 -11.45 -5.72 -9.82
CA ASP A 241 -11.73 -6.52 -10.99
C ASP A 241 -13.12 -7.13 -10.87
N PHE A 242 -13.55 -7.70 -11.97
CA PHE A 242 -14.74 -8.50 -12.05
C PHE A 242 -14.45 -9.72 -12.88
N GLU A 243 -14.94 -10.89 -12.44
CA GLU A 243 -14.90 -12.07 -13.31
C GLU A 243 -16.20 -12.87 -13.18
N VAL A 244 -16.59 -13.40 -14.35
CA VAL A 244 -17.73 -14.29 -14.63
C VAL A 244 -19.03 -13.60 -15.06
N VAL A 245 -19.55 -14.10 -16.19
CA VAL A 245 -20.78 -13.77 -16.93
C VAL A 245 -22.02 -13.55 -16.06
N GLU A 246 -22.07 -14.13 -14.85
CA GLU A 246 -23.17 -14.02 -13.90
C GLU A 246 -23.21 -12.67 -13.15
N PHE A 247 -22.05 -12.02 -12.95
CA PHE A 247 -21.96 -10.69 -12.34
C PHE A 247 -21.97 -9.55 -13.38
N GLY A 248 -21.77 -9.86 -14.67
CA GLY A 248 -21.83 -8.87 -15.73
C GLY A 248 -20.79 -7.77 -15.56
N ASP A 249 -21.21 -6.50 -15.63
CA ASP A 249 -20.37 -5.30 -15.61
C ASP A 249 -20.16 -4.71 -14.19
N LYS A 250 -20.15 -5.55 -13.16
CA LYS A 250 -20.06 -5.14 -11.74
C LYS A 250 -18.76 -5.59 -11.10
N ILE A 251 -18.12 -4.73 -10.34
CA ILE A 251 -16.95 -5.08 -9.53
C ILE A 251 -17.33 -6.13 -8.48
N SER A 252 -16.51 -7.18 -8.35
CA SER A 252 -16.70 -8.27 -7.40
C SER A 252 -15.58 -8.40 -6.37
N ASN A 253 -14.53 -7.58 -6.50
CA ASN A 253 -13.43 -7.56 -5.56
C ASN A 253 -12.74 -6.20 -5.49
N VAL A 254 -12.03 -5.98 -4.39
CA VAL A 254 -11.23 -4.77 -4.14
C VAL A 254 -9.96 -5.17 -3.41
N SER A 255 -8.86 -4.52 -3.74
CA SER A 255 -7.64 -4.52 -2.95
C SER A 255 -6.99 -3.14 -2.96
N VAL A 256 -6.13 -2.87 -1.98
CA VAL A 256 -5.45 -1.59 -1.83
C VAL A 256 -3.95 -1.78 -1.63
N ALA A 257 -3.20 -0.73 -1.95
CA ALA A 257 -1.78 -0.61 -1.66
C ALA A 257 -1.55 0.50 -0.63
N TYR A 258 -0.61 0.27 0.28
CA TYR A 258 -0.28 1.11 1.41
C TYR A 258 1.14 1.65 1.31
N GLN A 259 1.36 2.85 1.81
CA GLN A 259 2.68 3.43 2.02
C GLN A 259 2.76 4.10 3.39
N LEU A 260 3.91 3.96 4.06
CA LEU A 260 4.17 4.63 5.33
C LEU A 260 3.96 6.15 5.21
N ILE A 261 3.23 6.72 6.15
CA ILE A 261 3.05 8.17 6.23
C ILE A 261 4.39 8.80 6.64
N ASN A 262 4.99 9.57 5.71
CA ASN A 262 6.30 10.16 5.90
C ASN A 262 6.31 11.42 6.79
N ASP A 263 5.15 11.83 7.34
CA ASP A 263 5.01 13.03 8.16
C ASP A 263 4.82 12.71 9.65
N HIS A 264 5.71 13.26 10.49
CA HIS A 264 5.72 13.16 11.96
C HIS A 264 4.50 13.79 12.66
N LEU A 265 3.46 14.19 11.94
CA LEU A 265 2.33 14.93 12.51
C LEU A 265 1.18 14.06 13.02
N LEU A 266 1.22 12.74 12.81
CA LEU A 266 0.12 11.84 13.21
C LEU A 266 0.41 10.92 14.41
N TYR A 267 1.64 10.90 14.94
CA TYR A 267 2.04 9.95 15.99
C TYR A 267 2.23 10.53 17.40
N HIS A 268 1.75 11.74 17.62
CA HIS A 268 1.66 12.34 18.94
C HIS A 268 0.25 12.87 19.19
N GLN A 269 -0.70 11.96 19.41
CA GLN A 269 -1.89 12.20 20.21
C GLN A 269 -2.02 11.12 21.27
#